data_AF-A0ABD5N9S1-F1
#
_entry.id   AF-A0ABD5N9S1-F1
#
_cell.length_a   1.000
_cell.length_b   1.000
_cell.length_c   1.000
_cell.angle_alpha   90.00
_cell.angle_beta   90.00
_cell.angle_gamma   90.00
#
_symmetry.space_group_name_H-M   'P 1'
#
loop_
_entity.id
_entity.type
_entity.pdbx_description
1 polymer ?
#
loop_
_entity_poly.entity_id
_entity_poly.type
_entity_poly.pdbx_seq_one_letter_code
_entity_poly.pdbx_strand_id
1 'polypeptide(L)'
;MSKLKKPLKRPNTPSLKTRAPTRRKTSLQSAGKRQTIYNIIHQLNILKVKNLKEKASQQDIQAQELKQILKDLEQKGLVYCPKPGVIGCVDD
;
A
#
# COMPACT_ATOMS: atom_id res chain seq x y z
N MET A 1 35.22 64.51 9.24
CA MET A 1 34.10 64.52 8.27
C MET A 1 33.71 63.09 7.97
N SER A 2 32.49 62.72 8.33
CA SER A 2 31.85 61.41 8.16
C SER A 2 31.75 61.01 6.69
N LYS A 3 31.97 59.73 6.35
CA LYS A 3 31.05 58.93 5.50
C LYS A 3 31.14 57.44 5.83
N LEU A 4 30.21 57.04 6.71
CA LEU A 4 29.61 55.72 6.82
C LEU A 4 29.16 55.22 5.42
N LYS A 5 29.70 54.12 4.91
CA LYS A 5 29.09 53.38 3.78
C LYS A 5 29.16 51.86 4.02
N LYS A 6 28.16 51.42 4.77
CA LYS A 6 27.26 50.25 4.60
C LYS A 6 27.89 48.85 4.34
N PRO A 7 27.51 47.83 5.14
CA PRO A 7 27.96 46.45 4.95
C PRO A 7 27.37 45.84 3.67
N LEU A 8 28.12 44.90 3.07
CA LEU A 8 27.66 44.07 1.96
C LEU A 8 26.30 43.43 2.29
N LYS A 9 25.24 43.99 1.72
CA LYS A 9 23.95 43.33 1.62
C LYS A 9 24.17 42.07 0.78
N ARG A 10 24.12 40.91 1.43
CA ARG A 10 23.79 39.64 0.78
C ARG A 10 22.33 39.71 0.35
N PRO A 11 21.97 39.44 -0.92
CA PRO A 11 20.61 39.07 -1.24
C PRO A 11 20.57 37.69 -1.90
N ASN A 12 19.58 36.92 -1.47
CA ASN A 12 19.02 35.78 -2.18
C ASN A 12 19.89 34.53 -2.27
N THR A 13 20.09 33.88 -1.13
CA THR A 13 19.82 32.44 -1.11
C THR A 13 18.33 32.26 -1.43
N PRO A 14 17.93 31.54 -2.51
CA PRO A 14 16.55 31.13 -2.63
C PRO A 14 16.27 30.22 -1.44
N SER A 15 15.44 30.72 -0.53
CA SER A 15 14.88 29.95 0.57
C SER A 15 14.06 28.82 -0.06
N LEU A 16 14.67 27.64 -0.19
CA LEU A 16 14.00 26.38 -0.55
C LEU A 16 13.07 25.95 0.59
N LYS A 17 12.05 26.76 0.87
CA LYS A 17 10.77 26.31 1.38
C LYS A 17 9.90 26.27 0.13
N THR A 18 9.52 25.13 -0.39
CA THR A 18 8.37 24.33 0.02
C THR A 18 8.30 23.28 -1.10
N ARG A 19 8.18 21.98 -0.91
CA ARG A 19 6.97 21.27 -0.47
C ARG A 19 7.35 19.79 -0.50
N ALA A 20 7.02 19.07 0.56
CA ALA A 20 7.18 17.63 0.65
C ALA A 20 6.71 16.91 -0.63
N PRO A 21 7.29 15.76 -1.00
CA PRO A 21 6.68 14.88 -1.99
C PRO A 21 5.37 14.34 -1.39
N THR A 22 4.27 15.04 -1.62
CA THR A 22 2.94 14.59 -1.24
C THR A 22 2.60 13.34 -2.02
N ARG A 23 2.63 12.21 -1.30
CA ARG A 23 1.74 11.05 -1.45
C ARG A 23 1.53 10.56 -2.89
N ARG A 24 2.52 9.85 -3.45
CA ARG A 24 2.27 8.88 -4.54
C ARG A 24 3.00 7.55 -4.38
N LYS A 25 3.36 7.16 -3.15
CA LYS A 25 3.91 5.81 -2.88
C LYS A 25 2.86 4.79 -2.40
N THR A 26 1.65 5.22 -2.07
CA THR A 26 0.61 4.32 -1.54
C THR A 26 -0.12 3.53 -2.62
N SER A 27 -0.25 4.07 -3.84
CA SER A 27 -1.05 3.42 -4.89
C SER A 27 -0.37 2.17 -5.48
N LEU A 28 0.94 2.23 -5.75
CA LEU A 28 1.71 1.07 -6.23
C LEU A 28 1.80 -0.04 -5.18
N GLN A 29 1.91 0.31 -3.90
CA GLN A 29 1.86 -0.66 -2.82
C GLN A 29 0.50 -1.36 -2.75
N SER A 30 -0.60 -0.64 -2.96
CA SER A 30 -1.96 -1.22 -2.90
C SER A 30 -2.22 -2.21 -4.05
N ALA A 31 -1.71 -1.92 -5.26
CA ALA A 31 -1.79 -2.84 -6.40
C ALA A 31 -0.94 -4.09 -6.20
N GLY A 32 0.30 -3.93 -5.70
CA GLY A 32 1.17 -5.06 -5.37
C GLY A 32 0.58 -5.98 -4.30
N LYS A 33 0.02 -5.39 -3.24
CA LYS A 33 -0.64 -6.13 -2.13
C LYS A 33 -1.80 -6.99 -2.62
N ARG A 34 -2.63 -6.48 -3.54
CA ARG A 34 -3.71 -7.25 -4.18
C ARG A 34 -3.19 -8.45 -4.94
N GLN A 35 -2.18 -8.24 -5.78
CA GLN A 35 -1.56 -9.31 -6.57
C GLN A 35 -0.93 -10.36 -5.65
N THR A 36 -0.28 -9.94 -4.55
CA THR A 36 0.32 -10.84 -3.58
C THR A 36 -0.71 -11.70 -2.87
N ILE A 37 -1.82 -11.12 -2.40
CA ILE A 37 -2.91 -11.87 -1.76
C ILE A 37 -3.53 -12.86 -2.74
N TYR A 38 -3.83 -12.42 -3.97
CA TYR A 38 -4.32 -13.31 -5.01
C TYR A 38 -3.35 -14.46 -5.27
N ASN A 39 -2.06 -14.18 -5.43
CA ASN A 39 -1.05 -15.20 -5.69
C ASN A 39 -0.90 -16.19 -4.51
N ILE A 40 -1.02 -15.72 -3.26
CA ILE A 40 -1.01 -16.58 -2.07
C ILE A 40 -2.23 -17.53 -2.08
N ILE A 41 -3.41 -17.01 -2.39
CA ILE A 41 -4.64 -17.81 -2.45
C ILE A 41 -4.57 -18.81 -3.61
N HIS A 42 -4.10 -18.36 -4.77
CA HIS A 42 -3.92 -19.15 -5.97
C HIS A 42 -2.91 -20.28 -5.75
N GLN A 43 -1.72 -19.99 -5.18
CA GLN A 43 -0.72 -21.03 -4.92
C GLN A 43 -1.18 -22.08 -3.93
N LEU A 44 -1.96 -21.69 -2.92
CA LEU A 44 -2.40 -22.60 -1.88
C LEU A 44 -3.69 -23.34 -2.26
N ASN A 45 -4.38 -22.89 -3.33
CA ASN A 45 -5.68 -23.33 -3.84
C ASN A 45 -6.81 -23.22 -2.80
N ILE A 46 -6.60 -23.72 -1.58
CA ILE A 46 -7.47 -23.60 -0.42
C ILE A 46 -6.64 -23.23 0.82
N LEU A 47 -6.99 -22.12 1.48
CA LEU A 47 -6.30 -21.59 2.65
C LEU A 47 -7.26 -21.16 3.75
N LYS A 48 -6.89 -21.38 5.01
CA LYS A 48 -7.62 -20.81 6.16
C LYS A 48 -7.45 -19.29 6.21
N VAL A 49 -8.54 -18.55 6.45
CA VAL A 49 -8.54 -17.08 6.62
C VAL A 49 -7.53 -16.64 7.69
N LYS A 50 -7.30 -17.45 8.73
CA LYS A 50 -6.28 -17.19 9.75
C LYS A 50 -4.87 -17.12 9.15
N ASN A 51 -4.47 -18.11 8.36
CA ASN A 51 -3.18 -18.11 7.68
C ASN A 51 -3.07 -16.99 6.65
N LEU A 52 -4.18 -16.67 5.95
CA LEU A 52 -4.22 -15.53 5.03
C LEU A 52 -3.97 -14.22 5.78
N LYS A 53 -4.62 -14.01 6.93
CA LYS A 53 -4.39 -12.84 7.79
C LYS A 53 -2.95 -12.76 8.27
N GLU A 54 -2.36 -13.89 8.63
CA GLU A 54 -0.97 -13.95 9.08
C GLU A 54 0.02 -13.58 7.95
N LYS A 55 -0.15 -14.17 6.76
CA LYS A 55 0.61 -13.83 5.55
C LYS A 55 0.40 -12.37 5.11
N ALA A 56 -0.84 -11.88 5.21
CA ALA A 56 -1.18 -10.48 4.93
C ALA A 56 -0.48 -9.54 5.92
N SER A 57 -0.47 -9.87 7.21
CA SER A 57 0.22 -9.09 8.24
C SER A 57 1.73 -9.08 8.02
N GLN A 58 2.33 -10.19 7.57
CA GLN A 58 3.75 -10.24 7.18
C GLN A 58 4.07 -9.33 5.98
N GLN A 59 3.08 -9.08 5.11
CA GLN A 59 3.16 -8.21 3.94
C GLN A 59 2.69 -6.76 4.22
N ASP A 60 2.54 -6.38 5.49
CA ASP A 60 2.05 -5.05 5.90
C ASP A 60 0.64 -4.73 5.34
N ILE A 61 -0.19 -5.76 5.14
CA ILE A 61 -1.56 -5.62 4.67
C ILE A 61 -2.47 -5.60 5.89
N GLN A 62 -3.14 -4.47 6.11
CA GLN A 62 -4.10 -4.34 7.19
C GLN A 62 -5.28 -5.30 7.00
N ALA A 63 -5.86 -5.77 8.09
CA ALA A 63 -7.01 -6.68 8.05
C ALA A 63 -8.21 -6.10 7.30
N GLN A 64 -8.38 -4.77 7.31
CA GLN A 64 -9.44 -4.08 6.58
C GLN A 64 -9.20 -4.09 5.06
N GLU A 65 -7.99 -3.77 4.62
CA GLU A 65 -7.56 -3.89 3.22
C GLU A 65 -7.71 -5.34 2.73
N LEU A 66 -7.22 -6.31 3.50
CA LEU A 66 -7.34 -7.73 3.18
C LEU A 66 -8.80 -8.14 2.93
N LYS A 67 -9.72 -7.71 3.80
CA LYS A 67 -11.15 -8.01 3.68
C LYS A 67 -11.75 -7.38 2.43
N GLN A 68 -11.30 -6.19 2.07
CA GLN A 68 -11.75 -5.48 0.87
C GLN A 68 -11.24 -6.17 -0.40
N ILE A 69 -9.96 -6.58 -0.41
CA ILE A 69 -9.34 -7.34 -1.50
C ILE A 69 -10.04 -8.67 -1.70
N LEU A 70 -10.31 -9.42 -0.62
CA LEU A 70 -11.04 -10.68 -0.69
C LEU A 70 -12.44 -10.50 -1.28
N LYS A 71 -13.14 -9.45 -0.88
CA LYS A 71 -14.49 -9.16 -1.40
C LYS A 71 -14.44 -8.80 -2.90
N ASP A 72 -13.42 -8.06 -3.33
CA ASP A 72 -13.18 -7.72 -4.74
C ASP A 72 -12.85 -8.95 -5.58
N LEU A 73 -12.01 -9.85 -5.06
CA LEU A 73 -11.67 -11.13 -5.70
C LEU A 73 -12.88 -12.07 -5.76
N GLU A 74 -13.70 -12.11 -4.71
CA GLU A 74 -14.93 -12.91 -4.67
C GLU A 74 -15.97 -12.40 -5.66
N GLN A 75 -16.15 -11.08 -5.76
CA GLN A 75 -17.01 -10.48 -6.78
C GLN A 75 -16.53 -10.75 -8.20
N LYS A 76 -15.22 -10.88 -8.40
CA LYS A 76 -14.62 -11.24 -9.70
C LYS A 76 -14.69 -12.74 -9.99
N GLY A 77 -15.18 -13.55 -9.06
CA GLY A 77 -15.21 -15.01 -9.20
C GLY A 77 -13.83 -15.67 -9.15
N LEU A 78 -12.80 -14.95 -8.69
CA LEU A 78 -11.43 -15.46 -8.59
C LEU A 78 -11.23 -16.31 -7.33
N VAL A 79 -11.99 -16.02 -6.28
CA VAL A 79 -11.94 -16.75 -5.00
C VAL A 79 -13.36 -17.01 -4.51
N TYR A 80 -13.54 -18.07 -3.76
CA TYR A 80 -14.80 -18.42 -3.12
C TYR A 80 -14.58 -18.87 -1.68
N CYS A 81 -15.58 -18.70 -0.83
CA CYS A 81 -15.53 -19.15 0.56
C CYS A 81 -16.34 -20.46 0.71
N PRO A 82 -15.76 -21.66 0.53
CA PRO A 82 -16.50 -22.91 0.64
C PRO A 82 -17.02 -23.18 2.05
N LYS A 83 -16.29 -22.70 3.06
CA LYS A 83 -16.59 -22.90 4.48
C LYS A 83 -16.23 -21.66 5.29
N PRO A 84 -16.92 -21.40 6.41
CA PRO A 84 -16.56 -20.29 7.29
C PRO A 84 -15.11 -20.43 7.75
N GLY A 85 -14.29 -19.42 7.44
CA GLY A 85 -12.87 -19.41 7.79
C GLY A 85 -11.95 -20.10 6.77
N VAL A 86 -12.45 -20.53 5.61
CA VAL A 86 -11.68 -21.11 4.51
C VAL A 86 -11.97 -20.32 3.23
N ILE A 87 -10.92 -19.97 2.50
CA ILE A 87 -10.98 -19.30 1.20
C ILE A 87 -10.32 -20.23 0.18
N GLY A 88 -11.03 -20.52 -0.90
CA GLY A 88 -10.54 -21.24 -2.08
C GLY A 88 -10.36 -20.32 -3.27
N CYS A 89 -9.48 -20.68 -4.19
CA CYS A 89 -9.35 -20.08 -5.51
C CYS A 89 -10.22 -20.85 -6.50
N VAL A 90 -10.90 -20.16 -7.42
CA VAL A 90 -11.49 -20.85 -8.58
C VAL A 90 -10.33 -21.08 -9.56
N ASP A 91 -10.01 -22.35 -9.79
CA ASP A 91 -9.02 -22.81 -10.77
C ASP A 91 -9.66 -22.67 -12.17
N ASP A 92 -8.95 -22.05 -13.12
CA ASP A 92 -9.33 -22.02 -14.56
C ASP A 92 -8.91 -23.32 -15.24
#